data_AF-A0A2E9CIX3-F1
#
_entry.id   AF-A0A2E9CIX3-F1
#
_cell.length_a   1.000
_cell.length_b   1.000
_cell.length_c   1.000
_cell.angle_alpha   90.00
_cell.angle_beta   90.00
_cell.angle_gamma   90.00
#
_symmetry.space_group_name_H-M   'P 1'
#
loop_
_entity.id
_entity.type
_entity.pdbx_description
1 polymer ?
#
loop_
_entity_poly.entity_id
_entity_poly.type
_entity_poly.pdbx_seq_one_letter_code
_entity_poly.pdbx_strand_id
1 'polypeptide(L)' 'MIDAFRDLKVMRARERQVFGVPCPVCREKLPKAHPKILKPGQLCRAHKPYFRDPRSEPTGAEWTAAMNGEQL' A
#
# COMPACT_ATOMS: atom_id res chain seq x y z
N MET A 1 -8.81 -21.33 -15.43
CA MET A 1 -9.34 -20.11 -14.77
C MET A 1 -8.75 -19.86 -13.37
N ILE A 2 -7.98 -20.79 -12.78
CA ILE A 2 -7.36 -20.65 -11.45
C ILE A 2 -6.10 -19.75 -11.50
N ASP A 3 -5.39 -19.73 -12.64
CA ASP A 3 -4.10 -19.03 -12.77
C ASP A 3 -4.24 -17.50 -12.72
N ALA A 4 -5.24 -16.94 -13.40
CA ALA A 4 -5.50 -15.49 -13.38
C ALA A 4 -5.76 -14.94 -11.96
N PHE A 5 -6.40 -15.72 -11.09
CA PHE A 5 -6.61 -15.34 -9.68
C PHE A 5 -5.31 -15.39 -8.86
N ARG A 6 -4.40 -16.32 -9.18
CA ARG A 6 -3.08 -16.42 -8.55
C ARG A 6 -2.23 -15.22 -8.94
N ASP A 7 -2.19 -14.89 -10.23
CA ASP A 7 -1.43 -13.75 -10.74
C ASP A 7 -1.92 -12.43 -10.15
N LEU A 8 -3.24 -12.25 -10.04
CA LEU A 8 -3.81 -11.07 -9.39
C LEU A 8 -3.40 -10.95 -7.91
N LYS A 9 -3.31 -12.06 -7.18
CA LYS A 9 -2.84 -12.05 -5.78
C LYS A 9 -1.37 -11.67 -5.68
N VAL A 10 -0.52 -12.21 -6.58
CA VAL A 10 0.90 -11.89 -6.64
C VAL A 10 1.11 -10.41 -6.96
N MET A 11 0.40 -9.89 -7.97
CA MET A 11 0.46 -8.47 -8.33
C MET A 11 0.08 -7.57 -7.16
N ARG A 12 -1.03 -7.85 -6.46
CA ARG A 12 -1.45 -7.09 -5.28
C ARG A 12 -0.45 -7.18 -4.12
N ALA A 13 0.22 -8.31 -3.95
CA ALA A 13 1.27 -8.46 -2.94
C ALA A 13 2.48 -7.59 -3.29
N ARG A 14 2.93 -7.61 -4.55
CA ARG A 14 4.02 -6.76 -5.04
C ARG A 14 3.71 -5.28 -4.92
N GLU A 15 2.49 -4.85 -5.26
CA GLU A 15 2.07 -3.45 -5.07
C GLU A 15 2.15 -3.00 -3.60
N ARG A 16 1.83 -3.88 -2.64
CA ARG A 16 1.98 -3.56 -1.21
C ARG A 16 3.44 -3.51 -0.79
N GLN A 17 4.33 -4.26 -1.44
CA GLN A 17 5.77 -4.20 -1.16
C GLN A 17 6.39 -2.91 -1.71
N VAL A 18 5.98 -2.51 -2.92
CA VAL A 18 6.52 -1.33 -3.62
C VAL A 18 5.96 -0.03 -3.05
N PHE A 19 4.63 0.07 -2.93
CA PHE A 19 3.96 1.33 -2.54
C PHE A 19 3.44 1.33 -1.09
N GLY A 20 3.45 0.19 -0.42
CA GLY A 20 2.88 0.06 0.91
C GLY A 20 3.77 0.66 1.99
N VAL A 21 3.21 1.59 2.76
CA VAL A 21 3.87 2.18 3.92
C VAL A 21 3.02 1.93 5.16
N PRO A 22 3.63 1.60 6.31
CA PRO A 22 2.90 1.44 7.56
C PRO A 22 2.27 2.74 8.03
N CYS A 23 0.99 2.69 8.39
CA CYS A 23 0.23 3.86 8.85
C CYS A 23 0.90 4.50 10.08
N PRO A 24 1.25 5.80 10.03
CA PRO A 24 1.94 6.48 11.12
C PRO A 24 1.06 6.58 12.37
N VAL A 25 -0.24 6.83 12.20
CA VAL A 25 -1.20 6.91 13.30
C VAL A 25 -1.34 5.56 14.02
N CYS A 26 -1.31 4.44 13.29
CA CYS A 26 -1.33 3.12 13.91
C CYS A 26 -0.05 2.87 14.73
N ARG A 27 1.12 3.28 14.24
CA ARG A 27 2.39 3.13 14.97
C ARG A 27 2.41 3.93 16.27
N GLU A 28 1.83 5.12 16.25
CA GLU A 28 1.73 5.99 17.43
C GLU A 28 0.71 5.48 18.45
N LYS A 29 -0.52 5.17 18.01
CA LYS A 29 -1.63 4.83 18.90
C LYS A 29 -1.68 3.36 19.33
N LEU A 30 -1.12 2.46 18.53
CA LEU A 30 -1.13 1.02 18.77
C LEU A 30 0.28 0.43 18.60
N PRO A 31 1.25 0.82 19.45
CA PRO A 31 2.65 0.43 19.29
C PRO A 31 2.89 -1.09 19.37
N LYS A 32 1.97 -1.83 20.01
CA LYS A 32 2.04 -3.30 20.11
C LYS A 32 1.39 -4.03 18.92
N ALA A 33 0.57 -3.35 18.13
CA ALA A 33 -0.13 -3.95 17.00
C ALA A 33 0.63 -3.70 15.69
N HIS A 34 0.52 -4.63 14.74
CA HIS A 34 1.05 -4.40 13.41
C HIS A 34 0.27 -3.26 12.73
N PRO A 35 0.96 -2.20 12.27
CA PRO A 35 0.29 -1.08 11.61
C PRO A 35 -0.34 -1.52 10.29
N LYS A 36 -1.46 -0.90 9.92
CA LYS A 36 -2.06 -1.12 8.60
C LYS A 36 -1.10 -0.62 7.53
N ILE A 37 -0.87 -1.43 6.49
CA ILE A 37 -0.11 -1.04 5.31
C ILE A 37 -1.02 -0.25 4.38
N LEU A 38 -0.66 0.99 4.10
CA LEU A 38 -1.40 1.91 3.26
C LEU A 38 -0.68 2.07 1.92
N LYS A 39 -1.46 2.04 0.84
CA LYS A 39 -1.09 2.58 -0.46
C LYS A 39 -1.32 4.10 -0.48
N PRO A 40 -0.73 4.84 -1.43
CA PRO A 40 -1.06 6.24 -1.66
C PRO A 40 -2.57 6.46 -1.73
N GLY A 41 -3.06 7.54 -1.10
CA GLY A 41 -4.49 7.87 -1.02
C GLY A 41 -5.36 6.93 -0.17
N GLN A 42 -4.85 5.80 0.33
CA GLN A 42 -5.65 4.80 1.04
C GLN A 42 -6.09 5.28 2.44
N LEU A 43 -7.33 4.98 2.80
CA LEU A 43 -7.90 5.29 4.12
C LEU A 43 -7.59 4.18 5.14
N CYS A 44 -6.99 4.53 6.27
CA CYS A 44 -6.88 3.71 7.47
C CYS A 44 -8.13 3.86 8.35
N ARG A 45 -8.89 2.77 8.49
CA ARG A 45 -10.13 2.73 9.29
C ARG A 45 -9.93 2.32 10.77
N ALA A 46 -8.68 2.16 11.22
CA ALA A 46 -8.39 1.67 12.56
C ALA A 46 -8.71 2.67 13.69
N HIS A 47 -8.80 3.96 13.37
CA HIS A 47 -8.98 5.04 14.35
C HIS A 47 -10.05 6.04 13.88
N LYS A 48 -10.67 6.75 14.82
CA LYS A 48 -11.49 7.94 14.53
C LYS A 48 -10.77 9.19 15.08
N PRO A 49 -10.68 10.29 14.33
CA PRO A 49 -10.95 10.41 12.89
C PRO A 49 -10.05 9.48 12.05
N TYR A 50 -10.54 9.04 10.88
CA TYR A 50 -9.81 8.15 9.99
C TYR A 50 -8.60 8.87 9.38
N PHE A 51 -7.47 8.18 9.25
CA PHE A 51 -6.29 8.71 8.58
C PHE A 51 -6.32 8.35 7.10
N ARG A 52 -6.14 9.32 6.20
CA ARG A 52 -5.93 9.09 4.77
C ARG A 52 -4.46 9.30 4.46
N ASP A 53 -3.85 8.36 3.75
CA ASP A 53 -2.47 8.51 3.27
C ASP A 53 -2.39 9.72 2.32
N PRO A 54 -1.56 10.74 2.60
CA PRO A 54 -1.50 11.97 1.82
C PRO A 54 -0.69 11.82 0.52
N ARG A 55 0.00 10.68 0.31
CA ARG A 55 0.80 10.46 -0.91
C ARG A 55 -0.12 10.47 -2.13
N SER A 56 0.32 11.13 -3.20
CA SER A 56 -0.35 11.13 -4.49
C SER A 56 -0.30 9.74 -5.12
N GLU A 57 -1.35 9.39 -5.86
CA GLU A 57 -1.31 8.18 -6.67
C GLU A 57 -0.25 8.34 -7.77
N PRO A 58 0.61 7.32 -7.99
CA PRO A 58 1.61 7.37 -9.03
C PRO A 58 0.95 7.40 -10.41
N THR A 59 1.58 8.08 -11.35
CA THR A 59 1.21 8.01 -12.76
C THR A 59 1.41 6.59 -13.30
N GLY A 60 0.78 6.26 -14.43
CA GLY A 60 0.94 4.93 -15.04
C GLY A 60 2.39 4.57 -15.36
N ALA A 61 3.20 5.55 -15.76
CA ALA A 61 4.62 5.37 -16.05
C ALA A 61 5.42 5.08 -14.77
N GLU A 62 5.22 5.87 -13.71
CA GLU A 62 5.87 5.66 -12.41
C GLU A 62 5.45 4.33 -11.78
N TRP A 63 4.17 3.95 -11.91
CA TRP A 63 3.68 2.67 -11.43
C TRP A 63 4.37 1.52 -12.15
N THR A 64 4.49 1.62 -13.47
CA THR A 64 5.14 0.59 -14.30
C THR A 64 6.63 0.46 -13.97
N ALA A 65 7.36 1.58 -13.88
CA ALA A 65 8.77 1.59 -13.51
C ALA A 65 9.01 0.94 -12.14
N ALA A 66 8.26 1.39 -11.12
CA ALA A 66 8.39 0.86 -9.77
C ALA A 66 7.98 -0.63 -9.67
N MET A 67 6.99 -1.06 -10.45
CA MET A 67 6.58 -2.47 -10.51
C MET A 67 7.53 -3.33 -11.33
N ASN A 68 8.35 -2.78 -12.23
CA ASN A 68 9.39 -3.51 -12.95
C ASN A 68 10.69 -3.64 -12.14
N GLY A 69 10.82 -2.89 -11.03
CA GLY A 69 12.03 -2.86 -10.21
C GLY A 69 13.08 -1.87 -10.74
N GLU A 70 12.70 -1.01 -11.68
CA GLU A 70 13.51 0.12 -12.11
C GLU A 70 13.39 1.19 -11.04
N GLN A 71 14.50 1.47 -10.35
CA GLN A 71 14.55 2.52 -9.33
C GLN A 71 14.37 3.88 -10.03
N LEU A 72 13.31 4.60 -9.65
CA LEU A 72 13.14 6.03 -9.93
C LEU A 72 14.16 6.85 -9.13
#